data_AF-A0AAV0WB27-F1
#
_entry.id   AF-A0AAV0WB27-F1
#
_cell.length_a   1.000
_cell.length_b   1.000
_cell.length_c   1.000
_cell.angle_alpha   90.00
_cell.angle_beta   90.00
_cell.angle_gamma   90.00
#
_symmetry.space_group_name_H-M   'P 1'
#
loop_
_entity.id
_entity.type
_entity.pdbx_description
1 polymer ?
#
loop_
_entity_poly.entity_id
_entity_poly.type
_entity_poly.pdbx_seq_one_letter_code
_entity_poly.pdbx_strand_id
1 'polypeptide(L)'
;MPLNFSTNKPLSVHSMNTGKFCRICLFTKRLVDVLKMDEANIEKWFERVKEYFQVSMSRHDNKSTYLCRYCMQIIEDRIDEQNTVMKNQRIIGFLDEMSQKNVVKSIQQEDGQ
;
A
#
# COMPACT_ATOMS: atom_id res chain seq x y z
N MET A 1 -11.23 -3.70 56.52
CA MET A 1 -12.31 -3.78 55.51
C MET A 1 -11.70 -4.17 54.18
N PRO A 2 -11.88 -5.40 53.68
CA PRO A 2 -11.39 -5.76 52.35
C PRO A 2 -12.38 -5.31 51.27
N LEU A 3 -11.88 -4.62 50.25
CA LEU A 3 -12.64 -4.23 49.06
C LEU A 3 -12.82 -5.46 48.17
N ASN A 4 -14.05 -5.96 48.09
CA ASN A 4 -14.45 -6.99 47.14
C ASN A 4 -14.45 -6.40 45.72
N PHE A 5 -13.48 -6.79 44.90
CA PHE A 5 -13.52 -6.54 43.46
C PHE A 5 -14.55 -7.46 42.81
N SER A 6 -15.70 -6.87 42.47
CA SER A 6 -16.80 -7.51 41.75
C SER A 6 -16.34 -7.99 40.38
N THR A 7 -16.40 -9.30 40.19
CA THR A 7 -16.71 -10.02 38.94
C THR A 7 -16.36 -9.30 37.63
N ASN A 8 -15.22 -9.70 37.04
CA ASN A 8 -14.95 -9.51 35.61
C ASN A 8 -16.07 -10.18 34.80
N LYS A 9 -17.06 -9.40 34.40
CA LYS A 9 -18.05 -9.80 33.41
C LYS A 9 -17.27 -10.01 32.10
N PRO A 10 -17.24 -11.22 31.52
CA PRO A 10 -16.63 -11.38 30.21
C PRO A 10 -17.39 -10.45 29.26
N LEU A 11 -16.67 -9.50 28.66
CA LEU A 11 -17.16 -8.74 27.52
C LEU A 11 -17.66 -9.79 26.53
N SER A 12 -18.98 -9.87 26.37
CA SER A 12 -19.56 -10.70 25.32
C SER A 12 -18.98 -10.16 24.03
N VAL A 13 -18.08 -10.93 23.42
CA VAL A 13 -17.64 -10.71 22.05
C VAL A 13 -18.91 -10.90 21.24
N HIS A 14 -19.66 -9.81 21.05
CA HIS A 14 -20.67 -9.75 20.02
C HIS A 14 -19.89 -10.06 18.75
N SER A 15 -20.10 -11.27 18.23
CA SER A 15 -19.68 -11.66 16.91
C SER A 15 -20.15 -10.54 15.99
N MET A 16 -19.24 -9.61 15.67
CA MET A 16 -19.49 -8.68 14.59
C MET A 16 -19.71 -9.61 13.42
N ASN A 17 -20.94 -9.65 12.90
CA ASN A 17 -21.18 -10.16 11.56
C ASN A 17 -19.97 -9.71 10.74
N THR A 18 -19.25 -10.64 10.13
CA THR A 18 -18.06 -10.44 9.27
C THR A 18 -18.49 -9.74 7.98
N GLY A 19 -19.21 -8.64 8.21
CA GLY A 19 -20.13 -7.99 7.33
C GLY A 19 -19.36 -7.21 6.31
N LYS A 20 -20.06 -6.90 5.24
CA LYS A 20 -19.53 -6.11 4.13
C LYS A 20 -19.16 -4.72 4.66
N PHE A 21 -17.90 -4.56 5.07
CA PHE A 21 -17.27 -3.31 5.46
C PHE A 21 -15.85 -3.25 4.90
N CYS A 22 -15.35 -2.05 4.64
CA CYS A 22 -14.00 -1.85 4.14
C CYS A 22 -12.98 -2.34 5.17
N ARG A 23 -12.05 -3.18 4.75
CA ARG A 23 -10.99 -3.75 5.60
C ARG A 23 -10.06 -2.69 6.20
N ILE A 24 -9.96 -1.53 5.56
CA ILE A 24 -9.09 -0.41 5.97
C ILE A 24 -9.86 0.56 6.87
N CYS A 25 -11.00 1.09 6.42
CA CYS A 25 -11.70 2.20 7.09
C CYS A 25 -13.06 1.83 7.71
N LEU A 26 -13.45 0.55 7.67
CA LEU A 26 -14.72 0.02 8.19
C LEU A 26 -15.99 0.62 7.57
N PHE A 27 -15.87 1.42 6.51
CA PHE A 27 -17.01 1.98 5.80
C PHE A 27 -17.81 0.91 5.07
N THR A 28 -19.13 1.02 5.01
CA THR A 28 -20.03 -0.06 4.53
C THR A 28 -20.59 0.16 3.12
N LYS A 29 -20.27 1.29 2.47
CA LYS A 29 -20.79 1.64 1.15
C LYS A 29 -19.70 1.54 0.08
N ARG A 30 -20.13 1.29 -1.17
CA ARG A 30 -19.27 1.25 -2.38
C ARG A 30 -18.09 0.28 -2.20
N LEU A 31 -18.42 -0.93 -1.76
CA LEU A 31 -17.46 -1.99 -1.47
C LEU A 31 -17.22 -2.85 -2.70
N VAL A 32 -15.96 -3.27 -2.85
CA VAL A 32 -15.51 -4.23 -3.83
C VAL A 32 -14.88 -5.39 -3.07
N ASP A 33 -15.31 -6.61 -3.37
CA ASP A 33 -14.72 -7.82 -2.82
C ASP A 33 -13.42 -8.13 -3.57
N VAL A 34 -12.28 -7.98 -2.91
CA VAL A 34 -10.98 -8.19 -3.56
C VAL A 34 -10.82 -9.62 -4.04
N LEU A 35 -11.44 -10.61 -3.36
CA LEU A 35 -11.38 -12.01 -3.76
C LEU A 35 -12.12 -12.33 -5.07
N LYS A 36 -12.98 -11.42 -5.52
CA LYS A 36 -13.73 -11.57 -6.78
C LYS A 36 -13.07 -10.84 -7.96
N MET A 37 -11.93 -10.20 -7.73
CA MET A 37 -11.11 -9.64 -8.80
C MET A 37 -10.34 -10.76 -9.51
N ASP A 38 -9.76 -10.44 -10.68
CA ASP A 38 -8.90 -11.38 -11.41
C ASP A 38 -7.81 -11.94 -10.49
N GLU A 39 -7.57 -13.24 -10.58
CA GLU A 39 -6.67 -13.96 -9.67
C GLU A 39 -5.25 -13.39 -9.66
N ALA A 40 -4.77 -12.92 -10.81
CA ALA A 40 -3.47 -12.25 -10.97
C ALA A 40 -3.36 -10.90 -10.25
N ASN A 41 -4.48 -10.32 -9.83
CA ASN A 41 -4.56 -9.02 -9.16
C ASN A 41 -4.83 -9.14 -7.65
N ILE A 42 -5.36 -10.28 -7.16
CA ILE A 42 -5.68 -10.46 -5.74
C ILE A 42 -4.44 -10.25 -4.85
N GLU A 43 -3.36 -10.97 -5.14
CA GLU A 43 -2.13 -10.88 -4.33
C GLU A 43 -1.52 -9.48 -4.39
N LYS A 44 -1.54 -8.84 -5.56
CA LYS A 44 -1.09 -7.45 -5.71
C LYS A 44 -1.88 -6.49 -4.84
N TRP A 45 -3.20 -6.67 -4.74
CA TRP A 45 -4.02 -5.86 -3.85
C TRP A 45 -3.70 -6.11 -2.38
N PHE A 46 -3.47 -7.35 -1.98
CA PHE A 46 -3.05 -7.66 -0.60
C PHE A 46 -1.69 -7.04 -0.26
N GLU A 47 -0.73 -7.12 -1.16
CA GLU A 47 0.59 -6.47 -1.02
C GLU A 47 0.45 -4.96 -0.88
N ARG A 48 -0.32 -4.31 -1.76
CA ARG A 48 -0.54 -2.85 -1.71
C ARG A 48 -1.25 -2.38 -0.45
N VAL A 49 -2.26 -3.13 0.01
CA VAL A 49 -2.96 -2.82 1.26
C VAL A 49 -1.99 -2.93 2.44
N LYS A 50 -1.13 -3.95 2.45
CA LYS A 50 -0.09 -4.11 3.46
C LYS A 50 0.95 -2.98 3.38
N GLU A 51 1.39 -2.61 2.20
CA GLU A 51 2.39 -1.56 1.98
C GLU A 51 1.90 -0.19 2.45
N TYR A 52 0.71 0.24 2.01
CA TYR A 52 0.24 1.60 2.25
C TYR A 52 -0.53 1.79 3.57
N PHE A 53 -1.13 0.73 4.10
CA PHE A 53 -1.95 0.81 5.32
C PHE A 53 -1.48 -0.11 6.44
N GLN A 54 -0.45 -0.93 6.22
CA GLN A 54 0.04 -1.91 7.21
C GLN A 54 -1.05 -2.91 7.66
N VAL A 55 -2.04 -3.13 6.78
CA VAL A 55 -3.14 -4.06 7.02
C VAL A 55 -2.85 -5.37 6.31
N SER A 56 -2.80 -6.47 7.05
CA SER A 56 -2.69 -7.80 6.48
C SER A 56 -4.06 -8.34 6.03
N MET A 57 -4.06 -8.91 4.83
CA MET A 57 -5.17 -9.62 4.20
C MET A 57 -4.65 -10.95 3.64
N SER A 58 -5.52 -11.96 3.60
CA SER A 58 -5.24 -13.24 2.97
C SER A 58 -6.53 -13.85 2.44
N ARG A 59 -6.42 -14.88 1.57
CA ARG A 59 -7.60 -15.57 1.01
C ARG A 59 -8.43 -16.34 2.04
N HIS A 60 -7.80 -16.72 3.14
CA HIS A 60 -8.42 -17.47 4.24
C HIS A 60 -8.63 -16.58 5.47
N ASP A 61 -8.58 -15.25 5.31
CA ASP A 61 -8.80 -14.33 6.43
C ASP A 61 -10.24 -14.49 6.96
N ASN A 62 -10.38 -14.58 8.27
CA ASN A 62 -11.69 -14.61 8.92
C ASN A 62 -12.30 -13.20 9.08
N LYS A 63 -11.61 -12.18 8.56
CA LYS A 63 -12.01 -10.77 8.55
C LYS A 63 -12.48 -10.37 7.16
N SER A 64 -12.92 -9.11 7.00
CA SER A 64 -13.43 -8.60 5.72
C SER A 64 -12.37 -8.63 4.61
N THR A 65 -12.77 -9.08 3.42
CA THR A 65 -11.99 -9.03 2.18
C THR A 65 -12.37 -7.85 1.28
N TYR A 66 -13.29 -7.00 1.75
CA TYR A 66 -13.82 -5.89 0.98
C TYR A 66 -12.97 -4.63 1.14
N LEU A 67 -12.82 -3.85 0.07
CA LEU A 67 -12.29 -2.49 0.10
C LEU A 67 -13.36 -1.52 -0.41
N CYS A 68 -13.47 -0.34 0.21
CA CYS A 68 -14.29 0.71 -0.38
C CYS A 68 -13.53 1.42 -1.50
N ARG A 69 -14.25 1.96 -2.49
CA ARG A 69 -13.65 2.68 -3.62
C ARG A 69 -12.71 3.81 -3.21
N TYR A 70 -12.98 4.49 -2.09
CA TYR A 70 -12.10 5.56 -1.61
C TYR A 70 -10.73 5.03 -1.17
N CYS A 71 -10.69 3.95 -0.40
CA CYS A 71 -9.42 3.34 0.00
C CYS A 71 -8.68 2.74 -1.20
N MET A 72 -9.41 2.19 -2.18
CA MET A 72 -8.79 1.72 -3.43
C MET A 72 -8.17 2.88 -4.21
N GLN A 73 -8.88 4.01 -4.34
CA GLN A 73 -8.37 5.20 -5.02
C GLN A 73 -7.08 5.71 -4.37
N ILE A 74 -7.00 5.78 -3.04
CA ILE A 74 -5.76 6.19 -2.36
C ILE A 74 -4.57 5.30 -2.74
N ILE A 75 -4.81 3.99 -2.89
CA ILE A 75 -3.76 3.05 -3.31
C ILE A 75 -3.34 3.35 -4.76
N GLU A 76 -4.31 3.53 -5.64
CA GLU A 76 -4.07 3.82 -7.07
C GLU A 76 -3.31 5.15 -7.25
N ASP A 77 -3.73 6.20 -6.56
CA ASP A 77 -3.08 7.51 -6.60
C ASP A 77 -1.61 7.42 -6.16
N ARG A 78 -1.32 6.67 -5.08
CA ARG A 78 0.05 6.45 -4.60
C ARG A 78 0.91 5.68 -5.59
N ILE A 79 0.33 4.71 -6.29
CA ILE A 79 1.01 3.95 -7.34
C ILE A 79 1.38 4.89 -8.50
N ASP A 80 0.46 5.75 -8.91
CA ASP A 80 0.68 6.69 -10.00
C ASP A 80 1.74 7.75 -9.66
N GLU A 81 1.71 8.26 -8.43
CA GLU A 81 2.74 9.15 -7.89
C GLU A 81 4.12 8.46 -7.89
N GLN A 82 4.20 7.23 -7.36
CA GLN A 82 5.44 6.46 -7.31
C GLN A 82 5.99 6.19 -8.72
N ASN A 83 5.14 5.82 -9.66
CA ASN A 83 5.52 5.61 -11.06
C ASN A 83 6.09 6.89 -11.68
N THR A 84 5.50 8.05 -11.36
CA THR A 84 5.97 9.35 -11.83
C THR A 84 7.35 9.67 -11.24
N VAL A 85 7.54 9.47 -9.94
CA VAL A 85 8.84 9.64 -9.28
C VAL A 85 9.90 8.75 -9.93
N MET A 86 9.60 7.47 -10.15
CA MET A 86 10.55 6.54 -10.75
C MET A 86 10.92 6.92 -12.19
N LYS A 87 9.99 7.44 -12.99
CA LYS A 87 10.29 7.97 -14.33
C LYS A 87 11.24 9.17 -14.24
N ASN A 88 10.98 10.09 -13.33
CA ASN A 88 11.84 11.27 -13.14
C ASN A 88 13.25 10.86 -12.67
N GLN A 89 13.37 9.89 -11.78
CA GLN A 89 14.68 9.38 -11.35
C GLN A 89 15.48 8.73 -12.49
N ARG A 90 14.81 8.04 -13.44
CA ARG A 90 15.49 7.53 -14.64
C ARG A 90 16.03 8.65 -15.53
N ILE A 91 15.27 9.73 -15.68
CA ILE A 91 15.71 10.91 -16.44
C ILE A 91 16.93 11.54 -15.75
N ILE A 92 16.89 11.69 -14.42
CA ILE A 92 18.02 12.21 -13.64
C ILE A 92 19.26 11.34 -13.84
N GLY A 93 19.14 10.02 -13.74
CA GLY A 93 20.25 9.10 -13.98
C GLY A 93 20.84 9.22 -15.38
N PHE A 94 19.98 9.33 -16.41
CA PHE A 94 20.45 9.55 -17.78
C PHE A 94 21.21 10.88 -17.95
N LEU A 95 20.73 11.97 -17.33
CA LEU A 95 21.39 13.27 -17.37
C LEU A 95 22.73 13.26 -16.64
N ASP A 96 22.82 12.56 -15.50
CA ASP A 96 24.06 12.39 -14.74
C ASP A 96 25.12 11.63 -15.56
N GLU A 97 24.74 10.51 -16.19
CA GLU A 97 25.63 9.75 -17.08
C GLU A 97 26.14 10.59 -18.26
N MET A 98 25.28 11.43 -18.85
CA MET A 98 25.65 12.31 -19.95
C MET A 98 26.59 13.44 -19.49
N SER A 99 26.35 14.00 -18.31
CA SER A 99 27.22 15.03 -17.71
C SER A 99 28.62 14.49 -17.46
N GLN A 100 28.73 13.32 -16.82
CA GLN A 100 30.02 12.68 -16.54
C GLN A 100 30.82 12.38 -17.81
N LYS A 101 30.16 11.89 -18.88
CA LYS A 101 30.81 11.67 -20.19
C LYS A 101 31.36 12.96 -20.81
N ASN A 102 30.67 14.09 -20.62
CA ASN A 102 31.13 15.37 -21.15
C ASN A 102 32.31 15.93 -20.35
N VAL A 103 32.31 15.77 -19.01
CA VAL A 103 33.45 16.15 -18.15
C VAL A 103 34.71 15.36 -18.49
N VAL A 104 34.59 14.04 -18.71
CA VAL A 104 35.74 13.20 -19.10
C VAL A 104 36.30 13.62 -20.47
N LYS A 105 35.43 13.99 -21.43
CA LYS A 105 35.88 14.48 -22.74
C LYS A 105 36.62 15.82 -22.67
N SER A 106 36.18 16.74 -21.80
CA SER A 106 36.89 18.02 -21.62
C SER A 106 38.28 17.84 -21.01
N ILE A 107 38.44 16.92 -20.05
CA ILE A 107 39.75 16.66 -19.43
C ILE A 107 40.73 16.03 -20.44
N GLN A 108 40.25 15.10 -21.28
CA GLN A 108 41.10 14.47 -22.31
C GLN A 108 41.52 15.42 -23.45
N GLN A 109 40.83 16.55 -23.63
CA GLN A 109 41.21 17.57 -24.62
C GLN A 109 42.27 18.55 -24.09
N GLU A 110 42.38 18.72 -22.77
CA GLU A 110 43.37 19.62 -22.15
C GLU A 110 44.75 18.94 -21.98
N ASP A 111 44.80 17.62 -21.78
CA ASP A 111 46.07 16.87 -21.63
C ASP A 111 46.77 16.53 -22.97
N GLY A 112 46.19 16.95 -24.11
CA GLY A 112 46.68 16.65 -25.46
C GLY A 112 47.33 17.84 -26.20
N GLN A 113 47.52 18.98 -25.54
CA GLN A 113 48.19 20.17 -26.08
C GLN A 113 49.59 20.39 -25.49
#